data_AF-A0AA86XEL9-F1
#
_entry.id   AF-A0AA86XEL9-F1
#
_cell.length_a   1.000
_cell.length_b   1.000
_cell.length_c   1.000
_cell.angle_alpha   90.00
_cell.angle_beta   90.00
_cell.angle_gamma   90.00
#
_symmetry.space_group_name_H-M   'P 1'
#
loop_
_entity.id
_entity.type
_entity.pdbx_description
1 polymer ?
#
loop_
_entity_poly.entity_id
_entity_poly.type
_entity_poly.pdbx_seq_one_letter_code
_entity_poly.pdbx_strand_id
1 'polypeptide(L)'
;MLYQSTPNSDLLGIAGHWGRFSNNHSNGLGGESQFTSEVFYRYQLSQNLAITPSLQFIDNPLLSVPSENTDLIFGIRARVAF
;
A
#
# COMPACT_ATOMS: atom_id res chain seq x y z
N MET A 1 8.56 5.20 -11.89
CA MET A 1 8.30 4.93 -13.32
C MET A 1 7.26 3.83 -13.39
N LEU A 2 6.14 4.06 -14.07
CA LEU A 2 5.10 3.05 -14.31
C LEU A 2 5.16 2.71 -15.81
N TYR A 3 5.28 1.43 -16.15
CA TYR A 3 5.22 0.96 -17.53
C TYR A 3 3.78 0.55 -17.83
N GLN A 4 3.11 1.25 -18.76
CA GLN A 4 1.75 0.95 -19.19
C GLN A 4 1.77 0.67 -20.69
N SER A 5 1.68 -0.59 -21.07
CA SER A 5 1.76 -1.05 -22.45
C SER A 5 0.41 -1.62 -22.86
N THR A 6 -0.48 -0.79 -23.41
CA THR A 6 -1.75 -1.13 -24.14
C THR A 6 -3.07 -1.25 -23.32
N PRO A 7 -4.25 -1.09 -23.96
CA PRO A 7 -5.57 -0.92 -23.30
C PRO A 7 -6.13 -2.13 -22.55
N ASN A 8 -5.43 -3.26 -22.53
CA ASN A 8 -5.82 -4.48 -21.80
C ASN A 8 -4.59 -5.13 -21.16
N SER A 9 -3.69 -4.30 -20.62
CA SER A 9 -2.45 -4.82 -20.06
C SER A 9 -2.55 -4.98 -18.55
N ASP A 10 -2.06 -6.13 -18.11
CA ASP A 10 -1.75 -6.34 -16.71
C ASP A 10 -0.68 -5.33 -16.26
N LEU A 11 -0.68 -5.00 -14.97
CA LEU A 11 0.23 -4.01 -14.40
C LEU A 11 0.79 -4.51 -13.08
N LEU A 12 2.11 -4.67 -13.01
CA LEU A 12 2.84 -4.85 -11.76
C LEU A 12 3.28 -3.47 -11.26
N GLY A 13 2.99 -3.17 -10.00
CA GLY A 13 3.35 -1.92 -9.35
C GLY A 13 3.99 -2.15 -8.00
N ILE A 14 4.91 -1.25 -7.65
CA ILE A 14 5.47 -1.12 -6.31
C ILE A 14 5.33 0.33 -5.86
N ALA A 15 5.04 0.52 -4.58
CA ALA A 15 4.92 1.83 -3.95
C ALA A 15 5.62 1.81 -2.60
N GLY A 16 6.17 2.96 -2.21
CA GLY A 16 6.79 3.18 -0.91
C GLY A 16 6.39 4.55 -0.39
N HIS A 17 6.08 4.61 0.90
CA HIS A 17 5.70 5.82 1.61
C HIS A 17 6.52 5.90 2.90
N TRP A 18 7.08 7.08 3.17
CA TRP A 18 7.82 7.37 4.38
C TRP A 18 7.25 8.65 4.99
N GLY A 19 6.86 8.57 6.26
CA GLY A 19 6.36 9.70 7.03
C GLY A 19 7.06 9.78 8.37
N ARG A 20 7.33 11.00 8.84
CA ARG A 20 7.88 11.25 10.18
C ARG A 20 7.00 12.24 10.93
N PHE A 21 6.73 11.95 12.19
CA PHE A 21 5.93 12.82 13.04
C PHE A 21 6.74 14.01 13.55
N SER A 22 6.10 15.16 13.65
CA SER A 22 6.72 16.35 14.23
C SER A 22 7.06 16.10 15.70
N ASN A 23 8.21 16.60 16.15
CA ASN A 23 8.71 16.37 17.52
C ASN A 23 7.75 16.88 18.61
N ASN A 24 6.82 17.79 18.28
CA ASN A 24 5.83 18.35 19.21
C ASN A 24 4.46 17.67 19.12
N HIS A 25 4.41 16.36 18.84
CA HIS A 25 3.15 15.64 18.71
C HIS A 25 2.55 15.30 20.09
N SER A 26 1.30 15.69 20.33
CA SER A 26 0.61 15.59 21.63
C SER A 26 0.39 14.16 22.14
N ASN A 27 0.59 13.15 21.28
CA ASN A 27 0.25 11.75 21.58
C ASN A 27 1.49 10.92 21.99
N GLY A 28 2.65 11.56 22.26
CA GLY A 28 3.88 10.87 22.65
C GLY A 28 4.67 10.23 21.50
N LEU A 29 4.15 10.28 20.27
CA LEU A 29 4.79 9.76 19.05
C LEU A 29 5.74 10.76 18.37
N GLY A 30 6.24 11.75 19.12
CA GLY A 30 7.06 12.83 18.58
C GLY A 30 8.40 12.30 18.05
N GLY A 31 8.65 12.48 16.75
CA GLY A 31 9.89 12.03 16.10
C GLY A 31 9.87 10.60 15.56
N GLU A 32 8.80 9.83 15.80
CA GLU A 32 8.62 8.49 15.23
C GLU A 32 8.51 8.53 13.71
N SER A 33 9.05 7.51 13.04
CA SER A 33 8.96 7.36 11.58
C SER A 33 8.20 6.11 11.21
N GLN A 34 7.24 6.26 10.30
CA GLN A 34 6.49 5.16 9.71
C GLN A 34 6.95 4.95 8.28
N PHE A 35 7.24 3.70 7.93
CA PHE A 35 7.48 3.29 6.55
C PHE A 35 6.40 2.34 6.10
N THR A 36 5.94 2.49 4.87
CA THR A 36 4.96 1.59 4.26
C THR A 36 5.41 1.28 2.85
N SER A 37 5.40 0.01 2.48
CA SER A 37 5.60 -0.42 1.10
C SER A 37 4.44 -1.27 0.65
N GLU A 38 4.14 -1.21 -0.64
CA GLU A 38 3.10 -2.03 -1.26
C GLU A 38 3.61 -2.59 -2.57
N VAL A 39 3.34 -3.86 -2.82
CA VAL A 39 3.45 -4.47 -4.14
C VAL A 39 2.07 -4.95 -4.56
N PHE A 40 1.71 -4.70 -5.81
CA PHE A 40 0.41 -5.09 -6.33
C PHE A 40 0.52 -5.53 -7.78
N TYR A 41 -0.33 -6.47 -8.17
CA TYR A 41 -0.44 -6.91 -9.55
C TYR A 41 -1.88 -6.78 -10.00
N ARG A 42 -2.13 -5.98 -11.03
CA ARG A 42 -3.46 -5.83 -11.63
C ARG A 42 -3.60 -6.79 -12.81
N TYR A 43 -4.49 -7.76 -12.68
CA TYR A 43 -5.03 -8.58 -13.75
C TYR A 43 -6.19 -7.84 -14.45
N GLN A 44 -6.04 -7.51 -15.72
CA GLN A 44 -7.10 -6.93 -16.54
C GLN A 44 -7.85 -8.05 -17.29
N LEU A 45 -8.91 -8.58 -16.67
CA LEU A 45 -9.65 -9.74 -17.20
C LEU A 45 -10.50 -9.38 -18.43
N SER A 46 -11.07 -8.18 -18.45
CA SER A 46 -11.83 -7.62 -19.57
C SER A 46 -11.76 -6.10 -19.54
N GLN A 47 -12.27 -5.39 -20.55
CA GLN A 47 -12.29 -3.91 -20.54
C GLN A 47 -13.01 -3.31 -19.32
N ASN A 48 -13.93 -4.08 -18.74
CA ASN A 48 -14.82 -3.65 -17.66
C ASN A 48 -14.49 -4.29 -16.31
N LEU A 49 -13.61 -5.29 -16.26
CA LEU A 49 -13.29 -6.04 -15.05
C LEU A 49 -11.78 -6.15 -14.84
N ALA A 50 -11.31 -5.71 -13.68
CA ALA A 50 -9.94 -5.92 -13.23
C ALA A 50 -9.89 -6.43 -11.78
N ILE A 51 -8.93 -7.29 -11.49
CA ILE A 51 -8.64 -7.79 -10.13
C ILE A 51 -7.20 -7.43 -9.79
N THR A 52 -6.94 -6.96 -8.58
CA THR A 52 -5.63 -6.51 -8.13
C THR A 52 -5.35 -7.04 -6.73
N PRO A 53 -4.71 -8.21 -6.58
CA PRO A 53 -4.06 -8.56 -5.32
C PRO A 53 -2.96 -7.56 -4.98
N SER A 54 -2.82 -7.28 -3.68
CA SER A 54 -1.73 -6.50 -3.14
C SER A 54 -1.21 -7.07 -1.83
N LEU A 55 0.05 -6.78 -1.56
CA LEU A 55 0.71 -7.06 -0.30
C LEU A 55 1.31 -5.75 0.19
N GLN A 56 0.89 -5.32 1.36
CA GLN A 56 1.35 -4.09 2.00
C GLN A 56 2.12 -4.44 3.28
N PHE A 57 3.29 -3.85 3.42
CA PHE A 57 4.16 -3.99 4.57
C PHE A 57 4.24 -2.63 5.28
N ILE A 58 3.94 -2.59 6.57
CA ILE A 58 3.96 -1.37 7.38
C ILE A 58 4.96 -1.60 8.51
N ASP A 59 6.01 -0.79 8.54
CA ASP A 59 7.00 -0.79 9.62
C ASP A 59 6.71 0.38 10.57
N ASN A 60 6.70 0.08 11.87
CA ASN A 60 6.30 0.97 12.96
C ASN A 60 4.88 1.53 12.81
N PRO A 61 3.85 0.66 12.86
CA PRO A 61 2.45 1.09 12.84
C PRO A 61 2.10 1.93 14.07
N LEU A 62 1.74 3.19 13.80
CA LEU A 62 1.57 4.27 14.78
C LEU A 62 0.45 4.05 15.83
N LEU A 63 -0.43 3.08 15.61
CA LEU A 63 -1.63 2.84 16.40
C LEU A 63 -1.62 1.46 17.07
N SER A 64 -0.53 0.72 16.97
CA SER A 64 -0.43 -0.63 17.53
C SER A 64 0.01 -0.55 18.98
N VAL A 65 -0.97 -0.64 19.89
CA VAL A 65 -0.73 -0.92 21.31
C VAL A 65 -1.29 -2.33 21.56
N PRO A 66 -0.47 -3.37 21.83
CA PRO A 66 0.97 -3.35 22.10
C PRO A 66 1.85 -3.34 20.83
N SER A 67 3.14 -3.07 21.02
CA SER A 67 4.18 -2.84 20.02
C SER A 67 4.41 -4.02 19.07
N GLU A 68 3.57 -4.15 18.06
CA GLU A 68 3.96 -4.87 16.85
C GLU A 68 4.84 -3.94 16.02
N ASN A 69 6.09 -4.33 15.81
CA ASN A 69 7.07 -3.52 15.07
C ASN A 69 6.71 -3.46 13.57
N THR A 70 5.91 -4.40 13.08
CA THR A 70 5.69 -4.59 11.65
C THR A 70 4.37 -5.31 11.37
N ASP A 71 3.55 -4.75 10.48
CA ASP A 71 2.33 -5.38 9.97
C ASP A 71 2.51 -5.81 8.51
N LEU A 72 1.97 -6.98 8.18
CA LEU A 72 1.84 -7.46 6.80
C LEU A 72 0.35 -7.63 6.45
N ILE A 73 -0.11 -6.87 5.47
CA ILE A 73 -1.50 -6.84 5.03
C ILE A 73 -1.59 -7.45 3.64
N PHE A 74 -2.40 -8.50 3.50
CA PHE A 74 -2.80 -9.03 2.21
C PHE A 74 -4.15 -8.44 1.81
N GLY A 75 -4.23 -7.89 0.59
CA GLY A 75 -5.42 -7.25 0.06
C GLY A 75 -5.79 -7.76 -1.32
N ILE A 76 -7.08 -7.64 -1.66
CA ILE A 76 -7.57 -7.85 -3.01
C ILE A 76 -8.55 -6.74 -3.38
N ARG A 77 -8.35 -6.14 -4.56
CA ARG A 77 -9.19 -5.05 -5.08
C ARG A 77 -9.81 -5.48 -6.41
N ALA A 78 -11.12 -5.38 -6.54
CA ALA A 78 -11.81 -5.55 -7.82
C ALA A 78 -12.29 -4.20 -8.35
N ARG A 79 -12.21 -3.99 -9.66
CA ARG A 79 -12.78 -2.84 -10.36
C ARG A 79 -13.74 -3.34 -11.43
N VAL A 80 -14.98 -2.86 -11.37
CA VAL A 80 -16.04 -3.11 -12.35
C VAL A 80 -16.50 -1.78 -12.94
N ALA A 81 -16.61 -1.67 -14.26
CA ALA A 81 -17.14 -0.51 -14.97
C ALA A 81 -18.33 -0.92 -15.84
N PHE A 82 -19.42 -0.15 -15.83
CA PHE A 82 -20.67 -0.42 -16.55
C PHE A 82 -21.06 0.77 -17.43
#